data_AF-A0A9P1A465-F1
#
_entry.id   AF-A0A9P1A465-F1
#
_cell.length_a   1.000
_cell.length_b   1.000
_cell.length_c   1.000
_cell.angle_alpha   90.00
_cell.angle_beta   90.00
_cell.angle_gamma   90.00
#
_symmetry.space_group_name_H-M   'P 1'
#
loop_
_entity.id
_entity.type
_entity.pdbx_description
1 polymer ?
#
loop_
_entity_poly.entity_id
_entity_poly.type
_entity_poly.pdbx_seq_one_letter_code
_entity_poly.pdbx_strand_id
1 'polypeptide(L)'
;METDDNATASVLRTTLSSILPPEEITSSSTNSTDSEAMEPEGSGYYVIIGVILVPIAMRFLIFLVCRLLNRRGEVRTEPTVFPFLKALQDSDSLWQSHDGLVTFQSRINVSDWSRLRRRLTPYPARGHDHLQNLLNSMYGYRPGGTPKIKLPAEVVTVSIPRQNFKCSNDCTSFETRDGTPGRWSYRMLSVGIQATYFHLGHQTYLAGICVYLDNRYTAWRLPKSRFEWAFSKERKVYWPNSERLKAKMMEKKWCRLRNQWIILTRNEFGEIDKFVFDGKENRMEAVECFDCQMSDNDSIVDEIPTDAVLPPDCLSWLKVEFCEARKKPVMIGKDAAGDIVHFEWNTSIGKFKMETCYSCKLTARGRFERGGGEEDTPPTYEYLEFIEMVDDGRQAPTLKASEK
;
A
#
# COMPACT_ATOMS: atom_id res chain seq x y z
N MET A 1 -46.28 -16.59 -8.23
CA MET A 1 -45.64 -17.81 -7.69
C MET A 1 -45.09 -17.41 -6.34
N GLU A 2 -45.99 -17.37 -5.37
CA GLU A 2 -45.71 -17.12 -3.96
C GLU A 2 -45.57 -18.49 -3.30
N THR A 3 -44.52 -18.65 -2.51
CA THR A 3 -44.47 -19.68 -1.48
C THR A 3 -43.96 -19.02 -0.22
N ASP A 4 -44.86 -18.95 0.74
CA ASP A 4 -44.64 -18.69 2.15
C ASP A 4 -43.66 -19.70 2.75
N ASP A 5 -42.71 -19.22 3.55
CA ASP A 5 -42.02 -20.05 4.53
C ASP A 5 -42.25 -19.47 5.93
N ASN A 6 -43.11 -20.17 6.65
CA ASN A 6 -43.52 -19.89 8.01
C ASN A 6 -42.82 -20.90 8.93
N ALA A 7 -42.28 -20.38 10.04
CA ALA A 7 -42.12 -21.00 11.35
C ALA A 7 -41.53 -22.43 11.48
N THR A 8 -40.39 -22.54 12.17
CA THR A 8 -40.18 -23.54 13.24
C THR A 8 -38.81 -23.33 13.92
N ALA A 9 -38.81 -23.00 15.21
CA ALA A 9 -37.79 -23.40 16.19
C ALA A 9 -38.22 -22.96 17.59
N SER A 10 -39.00 -23.83 18.24
CA SER A 10 -39.18 -23.84 19.68
C SER A 10 -38.43 -25.06 20.24
N VAL A 11 -38.23 -25.07 21.56
CA VAL A 11 -37.72 -26.18 22.38
C VAL A 11 -36.20 -26.24 22.56
N LEU A 12 -35.73 -25.73 23.70
CA LEU A 12 -34.81 -26.44 24.61
C LEU A 12 -34.85 -25.76 25.99
N ARG A 13 -35.69 -26.30 26.87
CA ARG A 13 -35.66 -26.13 28.32
C ARG A 13 -35.38 -27.52 28.90
N THR A 14 -34.22 -27.69 29.53
CA THR A 14 -33.93 -28.83 30.41
C THR A 14 -32.83 -28.36 31.38
N THR A 15 -33.23 -28.08 32.63
CA THR A 15 -32.92 -28.87 33.84
C THR A 15 -31.47 -28.76 34.32
N LEU A 16 -31.28 -28.06 35.45
CA LEU A 16 -30.31 -28.44 36.48
C LEU A 16 -30.72 -27.75 37.78
N SER A 17 -31.52 -28.47 38.55
CA SER A 17 -31.75 -28.28 39.98
C SER A 17 -30.89 -29.30 40.75
N SER A 18 -30.75 -29.04 42.06
CA SER A 18 -30.13 -29.87 43.11
C SER A 18 -28.66 -29.58 43.41
N ILE A 19 -28.41 -28.94 44.57
CA ILE A 19 -27.72 -29.50 45.75
C ILE A 19 -27.74 -28.38 46.80
N LEU A 20 -28.63 -28.46 47.78
CA LEU A 20 -28.47 -27.86 49.11
C LEU A 20 -29.19 -28.77 50.14
N PRO A 21 -28.60 -28.99 51.34
CA PRO A 21 -29.08 -29.94 52.33
C PRO A 21 -30.23 -29.39 53.20
N PRO A 22 -30.94 -30.25 53.95
CA PRO A 22 -32.01 -29.83 54.84
C PRO A 22 -31.44 -29.41 56.20
N GLU A 23 -31.83 -28.24 56.70
CA GLU A 23 -31.60 -27.85 58.09
C GLU A 23 -32.84 -28.14 58.94
N GLU A 24 -32.56 -28.72 60.09
CA GLU A 24 -33.50 -29.23 61.07
C GLU A 24 -34.29 -28.12 61.76
N ILE A 25 -35.57 -28.42 61.97
CA ILE A 25 -36.50 -27.66 62.79
C ILE A 25 -36.18 -27.98 64.26
N THR A 26 -35.78 -26.98 65.04
CA THR A 26 -35.91 -27.01 66.51
C THR A 26 -36.63 -25.76 66.98
N SER A 27 -37.86 -25.98 67.42
CA SER A 27 -38.70 -25.04 68.14
C SER A 27 -38.28 -24.95 69.61
N SER A 28 -37.99 -23.76 70.11
CA SER A 28 -38.14 -23.46 71.54
C SER A 28 -38.58 -22.02 71.74
N SER A 29 -39.80 -21.87 72.26
CA SER A 29 -40.38 -20.65 72.82
C SER A 29 -39.60 -20.17 74.05
N THR A 30 -39.48 -18.87 74.25
CA THR A 30 -39.81 -18.21 75.52
C THR A 30 -39.87 -16.69 75.35
N ASN A 31 -40.88 -16.11 75.99
CA ASN A 31 -41.19 -14.69 76.03
C ASN A 31 -40.15 -13.92 76.85
N SER A 32 -39.82 -12.70 76.41
CA SER A 32 -39.67 -11.55 77.31
C SER A 32 -39.69 -10.26 76.50
N THR A 33 -40.80 -9.54 76.63
CA THR A 33 -40.93 -8.11 76.39
C THR A 33 -39.86 -7.35 77.16
N ASP A 34 -38.95 -6.69 76.45
CA ASP A 34 -38.29 -5.49 76.92
C ASP A 34 -38.16 -4.50 75.76
N SER A 35 -38.75 -3.34 75.96
CA SER A 35 -38.74 -2.20 75.06
C SER A 35 -37.34 -1.55 75.08
N GLU A 36 -36.46 -2.02 74.22
CA GLU A 36 -35.20 -1.33 73.92
C GLU A 36 -35.41 -0.37 72.73
N ALA A 37 -35.01 0.88 72.93
CA ALA A 37 -35.01 1.90 71.91
C ALA A 37 -34.09 1.46 70.76
N MET A 38 -34.72 1.10 69.64
CA MET A 38 -34.10 0.63 68.41
C MET A 38 -33.23 1.75 67.83
N GLU A 39 -31.96 1.80 68.21
CA GLU A 39 -30.98 2.64 67.53
C GLU A 39 -30.91 2.17 66.06
N PRO A 40 -31.09 3.07 65.08
CA PRO A 40 -31.09 2.67 63.69
C PRO A 40 -29.70 2.15 63.34
N GLU A 41 -29.61 0.84 63.06
CA GLU A 41 -28.44 0.18 62.47
C GLU A 41 -28.11 0.83 61.10
N GLY A 42 -27.50 2.01 61.14
CA GLY A 42 -27.22 2.83 59.97
C GLY A 42 -26.13 2.25 59.06
N SER A 43 -25.48 1.14 59.44
CA SER A 43 -24.37 0.55 58.69
C SER A 43 -24.84 -0.27 57.48
N GLY A 44 -25.98 -0.96 57.55
CA GLY A 44 -26.48 -1.81 56.47
C GLY A 44 -26.89 -1.04 55.22
N TYR A 45 -27.39 0.19 55.40
CA TYR A 45 -27.82 1.06 54.29
C TYR A 45 -26.66 1.48 53.38
N TYR A 46 -25.49 1.79 53.96
CA TYR A 46 -24.30 2.16 53.17
C TYR A 46 -23.77 0.99 52.34
N VAL A 47 -23.90 -0.25 52.84
CA VAL A 47 -23.50 -1.46 52.10
C VAL A 47 -24.41 -1.65 50.87
N ILE A 48 -25.72 -1.48 51.02
CA ILE A 48 -26.67 -1.60 49.91
C ILE A 48 -26.40 -0.54 48.83
N ILE A 49 -26.18 0.73 49.22
CA ILE A 49 -25.86 1.80 48.27
C ILE A 49 -24.53 1.52 47.55
N GLY A 50 -23.48 1.21 48.31
CA GLY A 50 -22.13 1.05 47.76
C GLY A 50 -22.00 -0.15 46.83
N VAL A 51 -22.62 -1.28 47.19
CA VAL A 51 -22.45 -2.54 46.44
C VAL A 51 -23.44 -2.65 45.28
N ILE A 52 -24.64 -2.09 45.38
CA ILE A 52 -25.70 -2.28 44.38
C ILE A 52 -25.91 -1.02 43.52
N LEU A 53 -26.14 0.13 44.13
CA LEU A 53 -26.50 1.34 43.38
C LEU A 53 -25.31 1.91 42.60
N VAL A 54 -24.10 1.90 43.17
CA VAL A 54 -22.91 2.44 42.48
C VAL A 54 -22.59 1.66 41.19
N PRO A 55 -22.54 0.31 41.16
CA PRO A 55 -22.32 -0.41 39.91
C PRO A 55 -23.44 -0.23 38.87
N ILE A 56 -24.70 -0.13 39.31
CA ILE A 56 -25.83 0.14 38.41
C ILE A 56 -25.69 1.54 37.79
N ALA A 57 -25.41 2.56 38.60
CA ALA A 57 -25.19 3.92 38.13
C ALA A 57 -23.99 4.01 37.18
N MET A 58 -22.88 3.33 37.51
CA MET A 58 -21.70 3.24 36.64
C MET A 58 -22.02 2.55 35.30
N ARG A 59 -22.76 1.44 35.31
CA ARG A 59 -23.20 0.77 34.07
C ARG A 59 -24.12 1.67 33.24
N PHE A 60 -25.03 2.40 33.87
CA PHE A 60 -25.92 3.35 33.19
C PHE A 60 -25.14 4.52 32.59
N LEU A 61 -24.15 5.06 33.32
CA LEU A 61 -23.26 6.10 32.81
C LEU A 61 -22.44 5.60 31.61
N ILE A 62 -21.85 4.40 31.70
CA ILE A 62 -21.15 3.76 30.58
C ILE A 62 -22.09 3.57 29.39
N PHE A 63 -23.33 3.12 29.62
CA PHE A 63 -24.33 2.97 28.56
C PHE A 63 -24.67 4.31 27.90
N LEU A 64 -24.89 5.37 28.68
CA LEU A 64 -25.17 6.71 28.15
C LEU A 64 -23.99 7.24 27.35
N VAL A 65 -22.77 7.13 27.87
CA VAL A 65 -21.54 7.52 27.15
C VAL A 65 -21.41 6.72 25.86
N CYS A 66 -21.56 5.40 25.92
CA CYS A 66 -21.54 4.54 24.73
C CYS A 66 -22.64 4.92 23.73
N ARG A 67 -23.86 5.21 24.18
CA ARG A 67 -24.97 5.61 23.32
C ARG A 67 -24.72 6.96 22.66
N LEU A 68 -24.21 7.94 23.41
CA LEU A 68 -23.85 9.27 22.89
C LEU A 68 -22.68 9.17 21.89
N LEU A 69 -21.66 8.36 22.20
CA LEU A 69 -20.54 8.12 21.29
C LEU A 69 -20.94 7.30 20.06
N ASN A 70 -21.94 6.43 20.18
CA ASN A 70 -22.44 5.59 19.10
C ASN A 70 -23.57 6.20 18.28
N ARG A 71 -24.05 7.41 18.61
CA ARG A 71 -25.03 8.12 17.79
C ARG A 71 -24.47 8.24 16.37
N ARG A 72 -25.09 7.51 15.45
CA ARG A 72 -24.76 7.60 14.03
C ARG A 72 -25.17 8.99 13.57
N GLY A 73 -24.29 9.65 12.82
CA GLY A 73 -24.64 10.90 12.18
C GLY A 73 -25.83 10.70 11.25
N GLU A 74 -26.67 11.73 11.17
CA GLU A 74 -27.67 11.83 10.10
C GLU A 74 -26.96 11.89 8.74
N VAL A 75 -27.65 11.42 7.71
CA VAL A 75 -27.17 11.55 6.34
C VAL A 75 -27.36 13.00 5.92
N ARG A 76 -26.29 13.62 5.42
CA ARG A 76 -26.29 15.00 4.93
C ARG A 76 -25.96 15.03 3.45
N THR A 77 -26.46 16.03 2.75
CA THR A 77 -26.11 16.31 1.33
C THR A 77 -24.78 17.04 1.20
N GLU A 78 -24.33 17.69 2.28
CA GLU A 78 -23.06 18.42 2.34
C GLU A 78 -22.07 17.73 3.30
N PRO A 79 -20.76 17.80 3.00
CA PRO A 79 -19.75 17.25 3.88
C PRO A 79 -19.68 18.02 5.20
N THR A 80 -19.32 17.32 6.28
CA THR A 80 -19.12 17.99 7.57
C THR A 80 -17.79 18.73 7.54
N VAL A 81 -17.85 20.06 7.50
CA VAL A 81 -16.65 20.90 7.52
C VAL A 81 -16.24 21.21 8.95
N PHE A 82 -15.05 20.75 9.34
CA PHE A 82 -14.51 21.06 10.66
C PHE A 82 -13.80 22.44 10.66
N PRO A 83 -13.93 23.24 11.73
CA PRO A 83 -13.28 24.55 11.81
C PRO A 83 -11.76 24.51 11.61
N PHE A 84 -11.09 23.45 12.08
CA PHE A 84 -9.64 23.32 11.91
C PHE A 84 -9.21 23.03 10.46
N LEU A 85 -10.12 22.55 9.60
CA LEU A 85 -9.87 22.35 8.18
C LEU A 85 -10.01 23.66 7.40
N LYS A 86 -10.94 24.53 7.79
CA LYS A 86 -11.07 25.87 7.19
C LYS A 86 -9.76 26.65 7.36
N ALA A 87 -9.20 26.62 8.57
CA ALA A 87 -7.90 27.25 8.85
C ALA A 87 -6.72 26.62 8.07
N LEU A 88 -6.87 25.39 7.58
CA LEU A 88 -5.89 24.71 6.74
C LEU A 88 -6.02 25.10 5.27
N GLN A 89 -7.25 25.37 4.82
CA GLN A 89 -7.54 25.76 3.45
C GLN A 89 -6.97 27.14 3.11
N ASP A 90 -6.85 28.01 4.11
CA ASP A 90 -6.22 29.33 4.00
C ASP A 90 -4.68 29.28 4.09
N SER A 91 -4.11 28.10 4.37
CA SER A 91 -2.66 27.89 4.53
C SER A 91 -2.10 26.97 3.44
N ASP A 92 -0.80 27.07 3.16
CA ASP A 92 -0.11 26.12 2.29
C ASP A 92 -0.21 24.70 2.90
N SER A 93 -1.20 23.94 2.45
CA SER A 93 -1.39 22.54 2.82
C SER A 93 -0.85 21.65 1.70
N LEU A 94 -0.06 20.65 2.07
CA LEU A 94 0.52 19.73 1.11
C LEU A 94 -0.34 18.48 1.04
N TRP A 95 -0.93 18.27 -0.14
CA TRP A 95 -1.60 17.02 -0.50
C TRP A 95 -0.57 16.05 -1.05
N GLN A 96 -0.54 14.86 -0.50
CA GLN A 96 0.29 13.76 -0.98
C GLN A 96 -0.63 12.56 -1.24
N SER A 97 -0.40 11.89 -2.36
CA SER A 97 -1.13 10.69 -2.76
C SER A 97 -0.15 9.52 -2.75
N HIS A 98 -0.53 8.42 -2.12
CA HIS A 98 0.23 7.17 -2.16
C HIS A 98 -0.49 6.19 -3.08
N ASP A 99 0.13 5.92 -4.24
CA ASP A 99 -0.36 5.01 -5.28
C ASP A 99 -1.81 5.25 -5.74
N GLY A 100 -2.33 6.47 -5.61
CA GLY A 100 -3.75 6.77 -5.87
C GLY A 100 -4.73 6.03 -4.95
N LEU A 101 -4.22 5.33 -3.92
CA LEU A 101 -5.00 4.54 -2.97
C LEU A 101 -5.32 5.31 -1.71
N VAL A 102 -4.43 6.19 -1.26
CA VAL A 102 -4.66 6.96 -0.05
C VAL A 102 -4.12 8.36 -0.29
N THR A 103 -4.95 9.37 -0.07
CA THR A 103 -4.52 10.76 -0.06
C THR A 103 -4.48 11.26 1.36
N PHE A 104 -3.48 12.07 1.66
CA PHE A 104 -3.33 12.69 2.97
C PHE A 104 -3.01 14.16 2.83
N GLN A 105 -3.66 14.95 3.67
CA GLN A 105 -3.39 16.37 3.81
C GLN A 105 -2.49 16.56 5.04
N SER A 106 -1.37 17.24 4.84
CA SER A 106 -0.41 17.55 5.90
C SER A 106 -0.25 19.05 6.09
N ARG A 107 0.08 19.47 7.32
CA ARG A 107 0.52 20.85 7.59
C ARG A 107 1.97 20.99 7.17
N ILE A 108 2.31 22.09 6.50
CA ILE A 108 3.68 22.40 6.10
C ILE A 108 4.43 23.12 7.23
N ASN A 109 3.73 23.99 7.98
CA ASN A 109 4.31 24.79 9.05
C ASN A 109 3.62 24.54 10.39
N VAL A 110 4.07 23.51 11.10
CA VAL A 110 3.72 23.33 12.52
C VAL A 110 4.73 24.10 13.36
N SER A 111 4.26 25.09 14.13
CA SER A 111 5.11 25.85 15.05
C SER A 111 5.89 24.92 15.98
N ASP A 112 7.13 25.27 16.31
CA ASP A 112 7.98 24.45 17.16
C ASP A 112 7.35 24.19 18.54
N TRP A 113 6.54 25.13 19.03
CA TRP A 113 5.74 24.94 20.25
C TRP A 113 4.73 23.79 20.12
N SER A 114 4.06 23.67 18.97
CA SER A 114 3.13 22.58 18.70
C SER A 114 3.86 21.24 18.59
N ARG A 115 5.07 21.22 18.02
CA ARG A 115 5.94 20.03 18.01
C ARG A 115 6.36 19.63 19.42
N LEU A 116 6.81 20.59 20.23
CA LEU A 116 7.19 20.38 21.62
C LEU A 116 6.01 19.84 22.44
N ARG A 117 4.82 20.43 22.29
CA ARG A 117 3.60 19.96 22.98
C ARG A 117 3.26 18.52 22.60
N ARG A 118 3.40 18.13 21.32
CA ARG A 118 3.23 16.74 20.87
C ARG A 118 4.27 15.79 21.47
N ARG A 119 5.51 16.25 21.68
CA ARG A 119 6.54 15.44 22.37
C ARG A 119 6.20 15.24 23.84
N LEU A 120 5.63 16.26 24.50
CA LEU A 120 5.27 16.21 25.92
C LEU A 120 3.97 15.44 26.20
N THR A 121 3.08 15.29 25.22
CA THR A 121 1.86 14.47 25.35
C THR A 121 1.96 13.23 24.45
N PRO A 122 2.16 12.00 24.96
CA PRO A 122 2.26 10.78 24.13
C PRO A 122 0.96 10.34 23.43
N TYR A 123 -0.11 11.11 23.62
CA TYR A 123 -1.47 10.78 23.22
C TYR A 123 -1.76 10.74 21.70
N PRO A 124 -1.17 11.58 20.82
CA PRO A 124 -1.46 11.53 19.38
C PRO A 124 -0.74 10.38 18.66
N ALA A 125 0.35 9.86 19.22
CA ALA A 125 1.15 8.79 18.62
C ALA A 125 0.33 7.50 18.42
N ARG A 126 -0.45 7.08 19.43
CA ARG A 126 -1.24 5.84 19.35
C ARG A 126 -2.28 5.83 18.23
N GLY A 127 -2.89 6.97 17.94
CA GLY A 127 -3.91 7.09 16.89
C GLY A 127 -3.30 7.02 15.49
N HIS A 128 -2.17 7.70 15.32
CA HIS A 128 -1.35 7.63 14.12
C HIS A 128 -0.87 6.20 13.87
N ASP A 129 -0.26 5.56 14.88
CA ASP A 129 0.20 4.17 14.80
C ASP A 129 -0.96 3.21 14.50
N HIS A 130 -2.14 3.43 15.09
CA HIS A 130 -3.30 2.59 14.84
C HIS A 130 -3.80 2.74 13.39
N LEU A 131 -3.92 3.97 12.89
CA LEU A 131 -4.30 4.22 11.51
C LEU A 131 -3.24 3.67 10.54
N GLN A 132 -1.98 3.85 10.86
CA GLN A 132 -0.84 3.30 10.13
C GLN A 132 -0.91 1.77 10.03
N ASN A 133 -1.20 1.09 11.13
CA ASN A 133 -1.40 -0.36 11.16
C ASN A 133 -2.63 -0.79 10.37
N LEU A 134 -3.72 -0.03 10.46
CA LEU A 134 -4.95 -0.29 9.71
C LEU A 134 -4.71 -0.15 8.19
N LEU A 135 -4.08 0.93 7.75
CA LEU A 135 -3.70 1.12 6.34
C LEU A 135 -2.77 0.01 5.86
N ASN A 136 -1.77 -0.36 6.65
CA ASN A 136 -0.90 -1.49 6.33
C ASN A 136 -1.66 -2.82 6.27
N SER A 137 -2.67 -3.03 7.11
CA SER A 137 -3.48 -4.26 7.07
C SER A 137 -4.37 -4.34 5.83
N MET A 138 -4.80 -3.20 5.30
CA MET A 138 -5.68 -3.14 4.12
C MET A 138 -4.91 -3.08 2.80
N TYR A 139 -3.75 -2.42 2.79
CA TYR A 139 -3.03 -2.10 1.56
C TYR A 139 -1.56 -2.56 1.55
N GLY A 140 -1.00 -2.92 2.71
CA GLY A 140 0.43 -3.17 2.87
C GLY A 140 0.90 -4.55 2.43
N TYR A 141 0.01 -5.50 2.13
CA TYR A 141 0.39 -6.80 1.59
C TYR A 141 0.21 -6.82 0.07
N ARG A 142 1.27 -6.47 -0.67
CA ARG A 142 1.36 -6.69 -2.11
C ARG A 142 2.46 -7.72 -2.40
N PRO A 143 2.25 -8.67 -3.33
CA PRO A 143 3.31 -9.56 -3.78
C PRO A 143 4.45 -8.72 -4.38
N GLY A 144 5.70 -8.89 -3.90
CA GLY A 144 6.90 -8.32 -4.52
C GLY A 144 7.50 -7.06 -3.87
N GLY A 145 7.01 -6.56 -2.74
CA GLY A 145 7.68 -5.48 -2.00
C GLY A 145 6.88 -4.89 -0.84
N THR A 146 7.55 -4.14 0.03
CA THR A 146 6.91 -3.42 1.14
C THR A 146 6.74 -1.92 0.85
N PRO A 147 5.62 -1.46 0.30
CA PRO A 147 5.16 -0.13 0.61
C PRO A 147 4.31 -0.22 1.89
N LYS A 148 4.98 -0.15 3.04
CA LYS A 148 4.28 0.30 4.26
C LYS A 148 3.90 1.75 3.99
N ILE A 149 2.62 2.04 3.77
CA ILE A 149 2.13 3.41 3.52
C ILE A 149 2.62 4.28 4.68
N LYS A 150 3.64 5.11 4.52
CA LYS A 150 4.15 5.90 5.66
C LYS A 150 3.31 7.16 5.81
N LEU A 151 2.50 7.24 6.86
CA LEU A 151 1.78 8.45 7.18
C LEU A 151 2.75 9.54 7.70
N PRO A 152 2.74 10.76 7.14
CA PRO A 152 3.54 11.87 7.67
C PRO A 152 3.18 12.15 9.13
N ALA A 153 4.15 12.61 9.93
CA ALA A 153 3.90 12.96 11.33
C ALA A 153 2.95 14.17 11.50
N GLU A 154 2.82 14.99 10.45
CA GLU A 154 1.98 16.20 10.44
C GLU A 154 0.69 16.03 9.62
N VAL A 155 0.27 14.78 9.40
CA VAL A 155 -1.00 14.47 8.74
C VAL A 155 -2.19 14.95 9.56
N VAL A 156 -3.17 15.56 8.88
CA VAL A 156 -4.40 16.09 9.48
C VAL A 156 -5.63 15.37 8.97
N THR A 157 -5.64 15.00 7.69
CA THR A 157 -6.72 14.19 7.11
C THR A 157 -6.15 13.05 6.29
N VAL A 158 -6.86 11.95 6.27
CA VAL A 158 -6.55 10.77 5.46
C VAL A 158 -7.82 10.33 4.76
N SER A 159 -7.76 10.26 3.44
CA SER A 159 -8.88 9.89 2.58
C SER A 159 -8.60 8.57 1.90
N ILE A 160 -9.53 7.66 2.08
CA ILE A 160 -9.41 6.25 1.74
C ILE A 160 -10.57 5.92 0.79
N PRO A 161 -10.36 5.99 -0.53
CA PRO A 161 -11.36 5.63 -1.52
C PRO A 161 -11.62 4.13 -1.48
N ARG A 162 -12.85 3.75 -1.81
CA ARG A 162 -13.22 2.36 -2.08
C ARG A 162 -12.85 2.00 -3.52
N GLN A 163 -12.86 0.70 -3.82
CA GLN A 163 -12.65 0.19 -5.17
C GLN A 163 -13.53 0.93 -6.20
N ASN A 164 -12.95 1.25 -7.35
CA ASN A 164 -13.56 1.99 -8.47
C ASN A 164 -13.84 3.49 -8.20
N PHE A 165 -13.39 3.99 -7.06
CA PHE A 165 -13.33 5.41 -6.76
C PHE A 165 -11.88 5.87 -6.64
N LYS A 166 -11.68 7.19 -6.75
CA LYS A 166 -10.42 7.88 -6.47
C LYS A 166 -10.72 9.10 -5.60
N CYS A 167 -9.72 9.57 -4.89
CA CYS A 167 -9.82 10.83 -4.16
C CYS A 167 -9.70 12.00 -5.13
N SER A 168 -10.50 13.05 -4.90
CA SER A 168 -10.38 14.33 -5.59
C SER A 168 -9.40 15.25 -4.85
N ASN A 169 -9.43 16.55 -5.13
CA ASN A 169 -8.59 17.57 -4.49
C ASN A 169 -9.01 17.93 -3.05
N ASP A 170 -10.07 17.33 -2.54
CA ASP A 170 -10.55 17.50 -1.16
C ASP A 170 -10.66 16.15 -0.47
N CYS A 171 -10.37 16.13 0.83
CA CYS A 171 -10.38 14.93 1.66
C CYS A 171 -11.77 14.27 1.73
N THR A 172 -12.84 15.05 1.55
CA THR A 172 -14.21 14.52 1.57
C THR A 172 -14.76 14.18 0.20
N SER A 173 -14.08 14.63 -0.86
CA SER A 173 -14.52 14.52 -2.23
C SER A 173 -13.92 13.27 -2.89
N PHE A 174 -14.80 12.43 -3.40
CA PHE A 174 -14.44 11.23 -4.12
C PHE A 174 -15.04 11.32 -5.52
N GLU A 175 -14.36 10.71 -6.48
CA GLU A 175 -14.79 10.63 -7.86
C GLU A 175 -14.82 9.18 -8.29
N THR A 176 -15.76 8.84 -9.18
CA THR A 176 -15.75 7.56 -9.87
C THR A 176 -14.58 7.51 -10.86
N ARG A 177 -13.88 6.38 -10.94
CA ARG A 177 -12.72 6.26 -11.85
C ARG A 177 -13.12 6.29 -13.33
N ASP A 178 -14.34 5.85 -13.65
CA ASP A 178 -14.94 5.93 -14.98
C ASP A 178 -15.65 7.27 -15.26
N GLY A 179 -15.56 8.23 -14.34
CA GLY A 179 -16.16 9.57 -14.47
C GLY A 179 -17.69 9.56 -14.54
N THR A 180 -18.35 8.49 -14.09
CA THR A 180 -19.81 8.41 -14.03
C THR A 180 -20.35 9.47 -13.06
N PRO A 181 -21.23 10.39 -13.51
CA PRO A 181 -21.81 11.40 -12.64
C PRO A 181 -22.86 10.78 -11.72
N GLY A 182 -23.03 11.37 -10.54
CA GLY A 182 -24.06 10.95 -9.59
C GLY A 182 -24.20 11.93 -8.43
N ARG A 183 -25.09 11.59 -7.49
CA ARG A 183 -25.30 12.41 -6.29
C ARG A 183 -24.44 11.89 -5.15
N TRP A 184 -24.07 12.78 -4.24
CA TRP A 184 -23.22 12.45 -3.09
C TRP A 184 -23.98 12.68 -1.79
N SER A 185 -23.74 11.83 -0.81
CA SER A 185 -24.19 12.08 0.56
C SER A 185 -23.12 11.68 1.56
N TYR A 186 -23.20 12.27 2.75
CA TYR A 186 -22.16 12.18 3.76
C TYR A 186 -22.77 11.70 5.07
N ARG A 187 -22.03 10.87 5.80
CA ARG A 187 -22.46 10.42 7.13
C ARG A 187 -21.28 10.37 8.07
N MET A 188 -21.41 11.01 9.23
CA MET A 188 -20.46 10.83 10.33
C MET A 188 -20.63 9.44 10.95
N LEU A 189 -19.61 8.60 10.84
CA LEU A 189 -19.58 7.27 11.47
C LEU A 189 -19.19 7.34 12.94
N SER A 190 -18.35 8.31 13.29
CA SER A 190 -17.91 8.65 14.65
C SER A 190 -17.33 10.06 14.70
N VAL A 191 -16.88 10.53 15.86
CA VAL A 191 -16.16 11.81 15.99
C VAL A 191 -14.84 11.69 15.22
N GLY A 192 -14.77 12.29 14.03
CA GLY A 192 -13.57 12.28 13.20
C GLY A 192 -13.49 11.18 12.14
N ILE A 193 -14.58 10.44 11.87
CA ILE A 193 -14.67 9.56 10.69
C ILE A 193 -15.94 9.89 9.92
N GLN A 194 -15.79 10.26 8.65
CA GLN A 194 -16.89 10.50 7.73
C GLN A 194 -16.86 9.50 6.58
N ALA A 195 -17.99 8.87 6.30
CA ALA A 195 -18.20 8.11 5.08
C ALA A 195 -18.84 9.00 4.01
N THR A 196 -18.37 8.88 2.77
CA THR A 196 -18.98 9.50 1.59
C THR A 196 -19.62 8.41 0.74
N TYR A 197 -20.86 8.64 0.36
CA TYR A 197 -21.67 7.72 -0.43
C TYR A 197 -21.98 8.31 -1.81
N PHE A 198 -21.87 7.46 -2.83
CA PHE A 198 -22.24 7.74 -4.20
C PHE A 198 -23.61 7.14 -4.51
N HIS A 199 -24.52 7.94 -5.05
CA HIS A 199 -25.87 7.53 -5.44
C HIS A 199 -26.00 7.52 -6.96
N LEU A 200 -26.30 6.34 -7.50
CA LEU A 200 -26.57 6.12 -8.92
C LEU A 200 -27.92 5.42 -9.05
N GLY A 201 -28.91 6.14 -9.59
CA GLY A 201 -30.31 5.70 -9.59
C GLY A 201 -30.83 5.49 -8.16
N HIS A 202 -31.32 4.28 -7.87
CA HIS A 202 -31.83 3.88 -6.54
C HIS A 202 -30.79 3.16 -5.68
N GLN A 203 -29.54 3.08 -6.13
CA GLN A 203 -28.48 2.39 -5.42
C GLN A 203 -27.53 3.38 -4.76
N THR A 204 -27.07 3.00 -3.57
CA THR A 204 -26.08 3.75 -2.78
C THR A 204 -24.84 2.90 -2.59
N TYR A 205 -23.69 3.46 -2.91
CA TYR A 205 -22.38 2.82 -2.84
C TYR A 205 -21.47 3.61 -1.89
N LEU A 206 -20.67 2.92 -1.09
CA LEU A 206 -19.63 3.59 -0.30
C LEU A 206 -18.50 4.02 -1.25
N ALA A 207 -18.31 5.33 -1.40
CA ALA A 207 -17.26 5.86 -2.26
C ALA A 207 -15.90 5.91 -1.55
N GLY A 208 -15.91 6.18 -0.24
CA GLY A 208 -14.70 6.24 0.56
C GLY A 208 -14.95 6.73 1.97
N ILE A 209 -13.88 6.77 2.75
CA ILE A 209 -13.86 7.25 4.14
C ILE A 209 -12.81 8.33 4.29
N CYS A 210 -13.19 9.45 4.92
CA CYS A 210 -12.28 10.48 5.38
C CYS A 210 -12.09 10.38 6.89
N VAL A 211 -10.83 10.31 7.31
CA VAL A 211 -10.41 10.26 8.72
C VAL A 211 -9.77 11.58 9.09
N TYR A 212 -10.29 12.20 10.14
CA TYR A 212 -9.83 13.49 10.64
C TYR A 212 -8.96 13.31 11.89
N LEU A 213 -7.69 13.68 11.75
CA LEU A 213 -6.66 13.60 12.77
C LEU A 213 -6.45 15.00 13.36
N ASP A 214 -7.46 15.52 14.07
CA ASP A 214 -7.23 16.69 14.93
C ASP A 214 -6.41 16.25 16.15
N ASN A 215 -5.32 16.97 16.40
CA ASN A 215 -4.36 16.78 17.49
C ASN A 215 -5.01 16.81 18.90
N ARG A 216 -6.30 17.17 18.99
CA ARG A 216 -7.04 17.30 20.24
C ARG A 216 -8.07 16.21 20.55
N TYR A 217 -8.53 15.38 19.60
CA TYR A 217 -9.79 14.63 19.83
C TYR A 217 -9.90 13.17 19.35
N THR A 218 -8.98 12.60 18.56
CA THR A 218 -9.35 11.38 17.79
C THR A 218 -8.54 10.11 17.98
N ALA A 219 -7.34 10.14 18.57
CA ALA A 219 -6.47 8.95 18.59
C ALA A 219 -7.10 7.70 19.27
N TRP A 220 -7.92 7.89 20.30
CA TRP A 220 -8.57 6.81 21.08
C TRP A 220 -9.96 6.46 20.54
N ARG A 221 -10.47 7.28 19.61
CA ARG A 221 -11.84 7.25 19.08
C ARG A 221 -11.88 6.83 17.61
N LEU A 222 -10.83 6.18 17.11
CA LEU A 222 -10.89 5.40 15.88
C LEU A 222 -11.22 3.95 16.24
N PRO A 223 -12.48 3.60 16.54
CA PRO A 223 -12.83 2.20 16.77
C PRO A 223 -12.59 1.45 15.46
N LYS A 224 -11.55 0.61 15.45
CA LYS A 224 -11.25 -0.35 14.37
C LYS A 224 -12.52 -1.02 13.84
N SER A 225 -13.39 -1.42 14.76
CA SER A 225 -14.68 -2.04 14.44
C SER A 225 -15.61 -1.18 13.58
N ARG A 226 -15.61 0.15 13.69
CA ARG A 226 -16.44 1.02 12.82
C ARG A 226 -15.85 1.14 11.43
N PHE A 227 -14.53 1.19 11.34
CA PHE A 227 -13.84 1.20 10.07
C PHE A 227 -14.07 -0.11 9.32
N GLU A 228 -13.81 -1.23 9.99
CA GLU A 228 -14.11 -2.57 9.48
C GLU A 228 -15.59 -2.72 9.15
N TRP A 229 -16.50 -2.22 10.00
CA TRP A 229 -17.94 -2.27 9.73
C TRP A 229 -18.31 -1.53 8.45
N ALA A 230 -17.76 -0.34 8.21
CA ALA A 230 -18.04 0.43 7.00
C ALA A 230 -17.57 -0.31 5.74
N PHE A 231 -16.36 -0.87 5.75
CA PHE A 231 -15.82 -1.61 4.61
C PHE A 231 -16.47 -2.99 4.43
N SER A 232 -16.71 -3.74 5.51
CA SER A 232 -17.18 -5.13 5.46
C SER A 232 -18.70 -5.27 5.32
N LYS A 233 -19.49 -4.39 5.94
CA LYS A 233 -20.96 -4.51 5.96
C LYS A 233 -21.61 -3.84 4.76
N GLU A 234 -21.03 -2.77 4.25
CA GLU A 234 -21.52 -2.09 3.04
C GLU A 234 -20.98 -2.80 1.80
N ARG A 235 -21.47 -4.02 1.55
CA ARG A 235 -20.96 -4.91 0.49
C ARG A 235 -21.29 -4.48 -0.94
N LYS A 236 -22.10 -3.45 -1.13
CA LYS A 236 -22.42 -2.95 -2.47
C LYS A 236 -21.18 -2.31 -3.08
N VAL A 237 -20.51 -3.07 -3.92
CA VAL A 237 -19.40 -2.58 -4.75
C VAL A 237 -20.02 -1.88 -5.96
N TYR A 238 -19.56 -0.66 -6.21
CA TYR A 238 -19.92 0.06 -7.43
C TYR A 238 -19.21 -0.62 -8.61
N TRP A 239 -19.96 -1.01 -9.63
CA TRP A 239 -19.41 -1.56 -10.85
C TRP A 239 -19.40 -0.45 -11.93
N PRO A 240 -18.23 -0.15 -12.52
CA PRO A 240 -18.11 0.88 -13.55
C PRO A 240 -18.94 0.55 -14.78
N ASN A 241 -19.31 1.57 -15.56
CA ASN A 241 -19.95 1.33 -16.86
C ASN A 241 -18.91 0.71 -17.82
N SER A 242 -19.20 -0.49 -18.33
CA SER A 242 -18.33 -1.22 -19.28
C SER A 242 -18.02 -0.43 -20.54
N GLU A 243 -18.93 0.44 -20.98
CA GLU A 243 -18.73 1.30 -22.17
C GLU A 243 -17.65 2.36 -21.97
N ARG A 244 -17.34 2.70 -20.72
CA ARG A 244 -16.33 3.70 -20.36
C ARG A 244 -14.97 3.10 -20.01
N LEU A 245 -14.91 1.76 -19.92
CA LEU A 245 -13.66 1.06 -19.64
C LEU A 245 -12.77 1.08 -20.88
N LYS A 246 -11.49 1.36 -20.68
CA LYS A 246 -10.47 1.30 -21.72
C LYS A 246 -9.87 -0.11 -21.79
N ALA A 247 -9.36 -0.48 -22.96
CA ALA A 247 -8.63 -1.73 -23.12
C ALA A 247 -7.37 -1.74 -22.23
N LYS A 248 -7.15 -2.86 -21.52
CA LYS A 248 -5.92 -3.08 -20.75
C LYS A 248 -4.75 -3.21 -21.72
N MET A 249 -3.63 -2.58 -21.39
CA MET A 249 -2.44 -2.54 -22.24
C MET A 249 -1.20 -2.74 -21.38
N MET A 250 -0.20 -3.42 -21.94
CA MET A 250 1.15 -3.47 -21.41
C MET A 250 2.10 -3.22 -22.58
N GLU A 251 3.00 -2.24 -22.41
CA GLU A 251 3.94 -1.83 -23.45
C GLU A 251 5.32 -1.61 -22.83
N LYS A 252 6.37 -1.97 -23.56
CA LYS A 252 7.76 -1.75 -23.16
C LYS A 252 8.27 -0.50 -23.88
N LYS A 253 8.68 0.54 -23.14
CA LYS A 253 9.24 1.79 -23.70
C LYS A 253 10.62 2.08 -23.13
N TRP A 254 11.47 2.71 -23.93
CA TRP A 254 12.76 3.21 -23.46
C TRP A 254 12.58 4.55 -22.72
N CYS A 255 12.95 4.60 -21.44
CA CYS A 255 12.93 5.84 -20.66
C CYS A 255 14.26 6.57 -20.84
N ARG A 256 14.27 7.69 -21.57
CA ARG A 256 15.47 8.52 -21.79
C ARG A 256 16.05 9.04 -20.47
N LEU A 257 15.20 9.55 -19.57
CA LEU A 257 15.61 10.11 -18.28
C LEU A 257 16.35 9.09 -17.39
N ARG A 258 15.91 7.83 -17.42
CA ARG A 258 16.53 6.74 -16.64
C ARG A 258 17.54 5.91 -17.44
N ASN A 259 17.67 6.15 -18.74
CA ASN A 259 18.49 5.36 -19.66
C ASN A 259 18.27 3.84 -19.52
N GLN A 260 17.01 3.41 -19.42
CA GLN A 260 16.64 1.99 -19.28
C GLN A 260 15.24 1.72 -19.81
N TRP A 261 14.95 0.45 -20.10
CA TRP A 261 13.61 -0.01 -20.47
C TRP A 261 12.66 0.07 -19.26
N ILE A 262 11.45 0.57 -19.51
CA ILE A 262 10.34 0.59 -18.56
C ILE A 262 9.15 -0.15 -19.15
N ILE A 263 8.33 -0.74 -18.28
CA ILE A 263 7.04 -1.33 -18.63
C ILE A 263 5.96 -0.32 -18.25
N LEU A 264 5.18 0.09 -19.23
CA LEU A 264 3.98 0.89 -19.03
C LEU A 264 2.77 -0.05 -19.03
N THR A 265 1.91 0.04 -18.03
CA THR A 265 0.64 -0.67 -18.02
C THR A 265 -0.51 0.30 -17.95
N ARG A 266 -1.50 0.15 -18.82
CA ARG A 266 -2.75 0.89 -18.78
C ARG A 266 -3.83 -0.01 -18.19
N ASN A 267 -4.46 0.42 -17.10
CA ASN A 267 -5.57 -0.32 -16.50
C ASN A 267 -6.90 -0.05 -17.23
N GLU A 268 -7.98 -0.69 -16.77
CA GLU A 268 -9.32 -0.54 -17.37
C GLU A 268 -9.93 0.87 -17.21
N PHE A 269 -9.38 1.70 -16.32
CA PHE A 269 -9.77 3.11 -16.17
C PHE A 269 -8.93 4.05 -17.03
N GLY A 270 -7.92 3.52 -17.74
CA GLY A 270 -6.97 4.33 -18.49
C GLY A 270 -5.86 4.96 -17.65
N GLU A 271 -5.74 4.61 -16.37
CA GLU A 271 -4.62 5.03 -15.54
C GLU A 271 -3.36 4.26 -15.98
N ILE A 272 -2.23 4.95 -16.04
CA ILE A 272 -0.97 4.41 -16.55
C ILE A 272 0.02 4.30 -15.40
N ASP A 273 0.37 3.06 -15.07
CA ASP A 273 1.43 2.75 -14.13
C ASP A 273 2.72 2.45 -14.91
N LYS A 274 3.86 2.75 -14.30
CA LYS A 274 5.18 2.57 -14.91
C LYS A 274 6.04 1.73 -13.99
N PHE A 275 6.73 0.76 -14.54
CA PHE A 275 7.56 -0.17 -13.80
C PHE A 275 8.95 -0.31 -14.41
N VAL A 276 9.94 -0.47 -13.55
CA VAL A 276 11.31 -0.85 -13.90
C VAL A 276 11.57 -2.22 -13.33
N PHE A 277 12.27 -3.06 -14.08
CA PHE A 277 12.77 -4.31 -13.53
C PHE A 277 14.08 -4.06 -12.80
N ASP A 278 14.10 -4.27 -11.48
CA ASP A 278 15.33 -4.32 -10.70
C ASP A 278 15.92 -5.73 -10.78
N GLY A 279 16.96 -5.88 -11.59
CA GLY A 279 17.68 -7.15 -11.75
C GLY A 279 18.44 -7.61 -10.51
N LYS A 280 18.73 -6.72 -9.54
CA LYS A 280 19.44 -7.09 -8.31
C LYS A 280 18.51 -7.81 -7.35
N GLU A 281 17.32 -7.25 -7.16
CA GLU A 281 16.29 -7.82 -6.26
C GLU A 281 15.30 -8.74 -7.00
N ASN A 282 15.45 -8.88 -8.33
CA ASN A 282 14.56 -9.66 -9.19
C ASN A 282 13.09 -9.27 -9.01
N ARG A 283 12.79 -7.97 -8.97
CA ARG A 283 11.44 -7.43 -8.74
C ARG A 283 11.12 -6.27 -9.67
N MET A 284 9.82 -6.08 -9.93
CA MET A 284 9.35 -4.88 -10.63
C MET A 284 9.12 -3.76 -9.61
N GLU A 285 9.73 -2.60 -9.83
CA GLU A 285 9.57 -1.40 -9.01
C GLU A 285 8.71 -0.37 -9.74
N ALA A 286 7.68 0.15 -9.07
CA ALA A 286 6.89 1.25 -9.61
C ALA A 286 7.74 2.53 -9.66
N VAL A 287 7.67 3.26 -10.77
CA VAL A 287 8.50 4.44 -10.96
C VAL A 287 7.72 5.67 -11.42
N GLU A 288 7.96 6.79 -10.75
CA GLU A 288 7.48 8.10 -11.20
C GLU A 288 8.47 8.66 -12.23
N CYS A 289 7.97 9.03 -13.40
CA CYS A 289 8.77 9.67 -14.45
C CYS A 289 7.87 10.67 -15.19
N PHE A 290 8.17 11.97 -15.09
CA PHE A 290 7.34 13.02 -15.69
C PHE A 290 7.36 13.00 -17.22
N ASP A 291 8.48 12.58 -17.82
CA ASP A 291 8.67 12.62 -19.28
C ASP A 291 8.03 11.44 -20.03
N CYS A 292 7.83 10.30 -19.36
CA CYS A 292 7.28 9.10 -20.02
C CYS A 292 5.75 9.10 -20.02
N GLN A 293 5.12 10.20 -20.41
CA GLN A 293 3.66 10.22 -20.58
C GLN A 293 3.29 9.44 -21.84
N MET A 294 2.18 8.69 -21.78
CA MET A 294 1.55 8.21 -23.01
C MET A 294 0.92 9.44 -23.66
N SER A 295 1.69 10.11 -24.49
CA SER A 295 1.11 10.98 -25.49
C SER A 295 0.33 10.08 -26.45
N ASP A 296 -0.99 10.24 -26.51
CA ASP A 296 -1.84 9.53 -27.50
C ASP A 296 -1.47 9.93 -28.95
N ASN A 297 -0.58 10.93 -29.13
CA ASN A 297 -0.10 11.44 -30.41
C ASN A 297 1.39 11.22 -30.68
N ASP A 298 2.15 10.63 -29.76
CA ASP A 298 3.56 10.35 -30.03
C ASP A 298 3.62 9.10 -30.90
N SER A 299 3.84 9.34 -32.20
CA SER A 299 4.30 8.33 -33.13
C SER A 299 5.37 7.50 -32.45
N ILE A 300 5.13 6.20 -32.37
CA ILE A 300 5.98 5.20 -31.75
C ILE A 300 7.39 5.36 -32.34
N VAL A 301 8.27 6.05 -31.61
CA VAL A 301 9.70 6.01 -31.87
C VAL A 301 10.19 4.83 -31.05
N ASP A 302 10.08 3.64 -31.63
CA ASP A 302 10.76 2.42 -31.15
C ASP A 302 12.30 2.55 -31.28
N GLU A 303 12.76 3.64 -31.89
CA GLU A 303 14.18 3.94 -32.05
C GLU A 303 14.77 4.45 -30.73
N ILE A 304 15.56 3.56 -30.14
CA ILE A 304 16.58 3.87 -29.15
C ILE A 304 17.32 5.14 -29.60
N PRO A 305 17.46 6.18 -28.76
CA PRO A 305 18.26 7.35 -29.10
C PRO A 305 19.69 6.90 -29.43
N THR A 306 20.11 7.19 -30.65
CA THR A 306 21.35 6.74 -31.29
C THR A 306 22.63 7.22 -30.58
N ASP A 307 22.50 8.10 -29.59
CA ASP A 307 23.62 8.78 -28.97
C ASP A 307 24.27 8.03 -27.80
N ALA A 308 23.69 6.91 -27.34
CA ALA A 308 24.24 6.17 -26.18
C ALA A 308 24.16 4.64 -26.29
N VAL A 309 23.66 4.12 -27.40
CA VAL A 309 23.59 2.68 -27.64
C VAL A 309 24.53 2.37 -28.78
N LEU A 310 25.47 1.46 -28.50
CA LEU A 310 26.26 0.79 -29.52
C LEU A 310 25.33 0.48 -30.70
N PRO A 311 25.59 0.97 -31.93
CA PRO A 311 24.76 0.70 -33.09
C PRO A 311 24.24 -0.73 -33.08
N PRO A 312 22.99 -1.02 -33.49
CA PRO A 312 22.44 -2.39 -33.45
C PRO A 312 23.34 -3.43 -34.15
N ASP A 313 24.14 -2.99 -35.12
CA ASP A 313 25.17 -3.77 -35.81
C ASP A 313 26.43 -4.02 -34.97
N CYS A 314 26.48 -3.55 -33.73
CA CYS A 314 27.64 -3.67 -32.87
C CYS A 314 27.79 -5.00 -32.18
N LEU A 315 26.66 -5.63 -31.88
CA LEU A 315 26.66 -6.94 -31.26
C LEU A 315 27.21 -8.00 -32.22
N SER A 316 27.05 -7.83 -33.54
CA SER A 316 27.55 -8.78 -34.54
C SER A 316 29.08 -8.78 -34.64
N TRP A 317 29.76 -7.71 -34.22
CA TRP A 317 31.22 -7.64 -34.24
C TRP A 317 31.89 -7.85 -32.88
N LEU A 318 31.12 -8.08 -31.81
CA LEU A 318 31.70 -8.44 -30.51
C LEU A 318 32.18 -9.89 -30.53
N LYS A 319 33.48 -10.09 -30.25
CA LYS A 319 34.12 -11.40 -30.18
C LYS A 319 34.89 -11.54 -28.88
N VAL A 320 34.85 -12.71 -28.26
CA VAL A 320 35.72 -13.01 -27.11
C VAL A 320 37.04 -13.54 -27.64
N GLU A 321 38.14 -12.85 -27.34
CA GLU A 321 39.48 -13.25 -27.74
C GLU A 321 40.45 -13.17 -26.56
N PHE A 322 41.52 -13.97 -26.61
CA PHE A 322 42.58 -13.88 -25.61
C PHE A 322 43.48 -12.67 -25.89
N CYS A 323 43.52 -11.70 -24.97
CA CYS A 323 44.44 -10.58 -25.06
C CYS A 323 45.80 -10.96 -24.47
N GLU A 324 46.83 -11.03 -25.31
CA GLU A 324 48.20 -11.35 -24.87
C GLU A 324 48.74 -10.35 -23.82
N ALA A 325 48.43 -9.06 -23.99
CA ALA A 325 48.88 -8.02 -23.06
C ALA A 325 48.25 -8.15 -21.66
N ARG A 326 46.99 -8.60 -21.56
CA ARG A 326 46.29 -8.79 -20.29
C ARG A 326 46.34 -10.23 -19.76
N LYS A 327 46.79 -11.17 -20.59
CA LYS A 327 46.80 -12.62 -20.31
C LYS A 327 45.43 -13.16 -19.84
N LYS A 328 44.34 -12.62 -20.40
CA LYS A 328 42.96 -13.07 -20.11
C LYS A 328 42.07 -12.96 -21.35
N PRO A 329 41.00 -13.76 -21.45
CA PRO A 329 39.95 -13.52 -22.43
C PRO A 329 39.32 -12.14 -22.20
N VAL A 330 39.11 -11.40 -23.28
CA VAL A 330 38.46 -10.09 -23.29
C VAL A 330 37.46 -10.06 -24.44
N MET A 331 36.39 -9.30 -24.26
CA MET A 331 35.47 -9.00 -25.35
C MET A 331 36.06 -7.87 -26.19
N ILE A 332 36.22 -8.09 -27.49
CA ILE A 332 36.83 -7.17 -28.45
C ILE A 332 35.80 -6.80 -29.51
N GLY A 333 35.85 -5.56 -29.98
CA GLY A 333 35.01 -5.09 -31.06
C GLY A 333 35.41 -3.70 -31.59
N LYS A 334 34.66 -3.12 -32.52
CA LYS A 334 34.96 -1.82 -33.17
C LYS A 334 34.21 -0.66 -32.51
N ASP A 335 34.85 0.35 -31.94
CA ASP A 335 34.11 1.52 -31.45
C ASP A 335 33.39 2.30 -32.59
N ALA A 336 32.73 3.42 -32.24
CA ALA A 336 32.04 4.27 -33.21
C ALA A 336 32.96 4.86 -34.30
N ALA A 337 34.28 4.89 -34.08
CA ALA A 337 35.27 5.31 -35.08
C ALA A 337 35.79 4.13 -35.92
N GLY A 338 35.33 2.91 -35.66
CA GLY A 338 35.80 1.68 -36.30
C GLY A 338 37.08 1.11 -35.67
N ASP A 339 37.54 1.67 -34.55
CA ASP A 339 38.77 1.27 -33.88
C ASP A 339 38.54 0.04 -32.97
N ILE A 340 39.49 -0.89 -33.00
CA ILE A 340 39.38 -2.13 -32.20
C ILE A 340 39.66 -1.80 -30.72
N VAL A 341 38.67 -2.02 -29.86
CA VAL A 341 38.72 -1.77 -28.41
C VAL A 341 38.24 -2.97 -27.60
N HIS A 342 38.64 -3.03 -26.33
CA HIS A 342 38.11 -3.98 -25.36
C HIS A 342 36.81 -3.44 -24.74
N PHE A 343 35.85 -4.33 -24.54
CA PHE A 343 34.60 -4.07 -23.84
C PHE A 343 34.62 -4.82 -22.51
N GLU A 344 34.55 -4.09 -21.40
CA GLU A 344 34.46 -4.66 -20.06
C GLU A 344 33.16 -4.18 -19.41
N TRP A 345 32.29 -5.10 -19.00
CA TRP A 345 31.02 -4.72 -18.38
C TRP A 345 31.26 -4.11 -17.00
N ASN A 346 30.92 -2.84 -16.82
CA ASN A 346 31.02 -2.18 -15.53
C ASN A 346 29.67 -2.26 -14.80
N THR A 347 29.56 -3.19 -13.85
CA THR A 347 28.35 -3.43 -13.05
C THR A 347 27.91 -2.23 -12.21
N SER A 348 28.83 -1.33 -11.86
CA SER A 348 28.49 -0.13 -11.07
C SER A 348 27.78 0.94 -11.89
N ILE A 349 28.04 1.02 -13.19
CA ILE A 349 27.49 2.02 -14.11
C ILE A 349 26.39 1.41 -15.00
N GLY A 350 26.34 0.07 -15.12
CA GLY A 350 25.42 -0.62 -16.03
C GLY A 350 25.73 -0.35 -17.50
N LYS A 351 27.01 -0.13 -17.83
CA LYS A 351 27.49 0.18 -19.18
C LYS A 351 28.82 -0.54 -19.45
N PHE A 352 29.13 -0.78 -20.73
CA PHE A 352 30.45 -1.24 -21.13
C PHE A 352 31.48 -0.11 -20.98
N LYS A 353 32.58 -0.41 -20.31
CA LYS A 353 33.80 0.40 -20.31
C LYS A 353 34.62 0.00 -21.54
N MET A 354 34.97 0.98 -22.37
CA MET A 354 35.81 0.77 -23.54
C MET A 354 37.26 1.10 -23.21
N GLU A 355 38.19 0.19 -23.53
CA GLU A 355 39.62 0.41 -23.32
C GLU A 355 40.39 0.02 -24.59
N THR A 356 41.22 0.94 -25.09
CA THR A 356 42.06 0.67 -26.25
C THR A 356 43.22 -0.26 -25.87
N CYS A 357 43.53 -1.22 -26.75
CA CYS A 357 44.66 -2.12 -26.55
C CYS A 357 45.47 -2.24 -27.84
N TYR A 358 46.72 -1.77 -27.79
CA TYR A 358 47.58 -1.72 -28.98
C TYR A 358 47.87 -3.12 -29.56
N SER A 359 48.08 -4.13 -28.70
CA SER A 359 48.35 -5.50 -29.17
C SER A 359 47.15 -6.07 -29.93
N CYS A 360 45.94 -5.95 -29.36
CA CYS A 360 44.71 -6.43 -29.98
C CYS A 360 44.35 -5.62 -31.23
N LYS A 361 44.64 -4.32 -31.25
CA LYS A 361 44.46 -3.49 -32.45
C LYS A 361 45.34 -3.98 -33.61
N LEU A 362 46.57 -4.44 -33.36
CA LEU A 362 47.44 -4.97 -34.40
C LEU A 362 47.03 -6.39 -34.84
N THR A 363 46.78 -7.29 -33.89
CA THR A 363 46.50 -8.71 -34.20
C THR A 363 45.10 -8.94 -34.77
N ALA A 364 44.10 -8.21 -34.30
CA ALA A 364 42.72 -8.41 -34.73
C ALA A 364 42.37 -7.65 -36.03
N ARG A 365 43.14 -6.60 -36.40
CA ARG A 365 42.90 -5.81 -37.62
C ARG A 365 42.80 -6.67 -38.88
N GLY A 366 43.74 -7.60 -39.06
CA GLY A 366 43.75 -8.50 -40.21
C GLY A 366 42.57 -9.48 -40.28
N ARG A 367 41.82 -9.68 -39.19
CA ARG A 367 40.62 -10.54 -39.12
C ARG A 367 39.34 -9.73 -39.33
N PHE A 368 39.25 -8.56 -38.72
CA PHE A 368 38.11 -7.64 -38.88
C PHE A 368 38.04 -6.93 -40.24
N GLU A 369 39.13 -6.95 -41.03
CA GLU A 369 39.19 -6.36 -42.38
C GLU A 369 38.89 -7.38 -43.50
N ARG A 370 39.02 -8.69 -43.27
CA ARG A 370 39.15 -9.68 -44.37
C ARG A 370 37.85 -10.29 -44.90
N GLY A 371 36.70 -10.03 -44.31
CA GLY A 371 35.44 -10.65 -44.76
C GLY A 371 34.16 -10.07 -44.17
N GLY A 372 34.14 -8.77 -43.86
CA GLY A 372 32.95 -8.12 -43.28
C GLY A 372 32.56 -8.61 -41.88
N GLY A 373 33.29 -9.57 -41.30
CA GLY A 373 32.95 -10.18 -40.02
C GLY A 373 31.89 -11.27 -40.09
N GLU A 374 31.32 -11.57 -41.27
CA GLU A 374 30.23 -12.54 -41.44
C GLU A 374 30.68 -14.01 -41.48
N GLU A 375 31.91 -14.31 -41.93
CA GLU A 375 32.37 -15.71 -42.06
C GLU A 375 32.85 -16.34 -40.74
N ASP A 376 33.19 -15.52 -39.74
CA ASP A 376 33.51 -16.01 -38.41
C ASP A 376 32.21 -16.12 -37.63
N THR A 377 31.57 -17.28 -37.71
CA THR A 377 30.46 -17.62 -36.81
C THR A 377 30.88 -17.30 -35.36
N PRO A 378 30.05 -16.55 -34.61
CA PRO A 378 30.39 -16.22 -33.24
C PRO A 378 30.60 -17.53 -32.47
N PRO A 379 31.55 -17.59 -31.51
CA PRO A 379 31.68 -18.76 -30.66
C PRO A 379 30.29 -19.05 -30.06
N THR A 380 29.82 -20.29 -30.25
CA THR A 380 28.52 -20.71 -29.72
C THR A 380 28.49 -20.44 -28.21
N TYR A 381 27.31 -20.06 -27.69
CA TYR A 381 27.11 -19.76 -26.27
C TYR A 381 27.64 -20.87 -25.32
N GLU A 382 27.79 -22.10 -25.81
CA GLU A 382 28.46 -23.22 -25.13
C GLU A 382 29.89 -22.87 -24.66
N TYR A 383 30.62 -21.98 -25.33
CA TYR A 383 31.95 -21.54 -24.91
C TYR A 383 31.94 -20.52 -23.77
N LEU A 384 30.84 -19.77 -23.59
CA LEU A 384 30.70 -18.80 -22.50
C LEU A 384 30.37 -19.48 -21.17
N GLU A 385 29.61 -20.57 -21.20
CA GLU A 385 29.36 -21.40 -20.00
C GLU A 385 30.65 -22.01 -19.43
N PHE A 386 31.64 -22.33 -20.30
CA PHE A 386 32.94 -22.82 -19.85
C PHE A 386 33.80 -21.74 -19.17
N ILE A 387 33.61 -20.46 -19.49
CA ILE A 387 34.38 -19.36 -18.87
C ILE A 387 33.82 -19.04 -17.47
N GLU A 388 32.50 -19.09 -17.28
CA GLU A 388 31.89 -18.93 -15.94
C GLU A 388 32.29 -20.04 -14.97
N MET A 389 32.50 -21.28 -15.44
CA MET A 389 32.92 -22.39 -14.58
C MET A 389 34.37 -22.30 -14.07
N VAL A 390 35.24 -21.50 -14.72
CA VAL A 390 36.66 -21.38 -14.33
C VAL A 390 36.89 -20.28 -13.28
N ASP A 391 36.07 -19.23 -13.27
CA ASP A 391 36.19 -18.13 -12.29
C ASP A 391 35.66 -18.49 -10.89
N ASP A 392 34.89 -19.58 -10.76
CA ASP A 392 34.36 -20.08 -9.48
C ASP A 392 35.37 -20.88 -8.62
N GLY A 393 36.65 -20.90 -9.00
CA GLY A 393 37.71 -21.56 -8.23
C GLY A 393 37.59 -23.09 -8.15
N ARG A 394 36.70 -23.70 -8.93
CA ARG A 394 36.62 -25.17 -9.08
C ARG A 394 37.60 -25.60 -10.15
N GLN A 395 38.59 -26.40 -9.77
CA GLN A 395 39.53 -26.99 -10.73
C GLN A 395 38.77 -27.74 -11.82
N ALA A 396 39.06 -27.40 -13.08
CA ALA A 396 38.55 -28.14 -14.23
C ALA A 396 38.97 -29.62 -14.11
N PRO A 397 38.07 -30.58 -14.40
CA PRO A 397 38.44 -31.99 -14.41
C PRO A 397 39.49 -32.24 -15.51
N THR A 398 40.63 -32.79 -15.11
CA THR A 398 41.67 -33.26 -16.04
C THR A 398 41.07 -34.30 -16.99
N LEU A 399 40.87 -33.91 -18.25
CA LEU A 399 40.59 -34.82 -19.35
C LEU A 399 41.81 -35.72 -19.56
N LYS A 400 41.69 -37.00 -19.19
CA LYS A 400 42.62 -38.04 -19.62
C LYS A 400 42.44 -38.24 -21.11
N ALA A 401 43.51 -38.04 -21.88
CA ALA A 401 43.58 -38.41 -23.28
C ALA A 401 43.33 -39.91 -23.42
N SER A 402 42.26 -40.27 -24.13
CA SER A 402 42.01 -41.60 -24.63
C SER A 402 42.62 -41.67 -26.03
N GLU A 403 43.78 -42.30 -26.16
CA GLU A 403 44.28 -42.75 -27.46
C GLU A 403 43.34 -43.82 -28.03
N LYS A 404 42.73 -43.52 -29.18
CA LYS A 404 42.45 -44.49 -30.25
C LYS A 404 42.11 -43.78 -31.56
#